data_AF-Q948Y0-F1
#
_entry.id   AF-Q948Y0-F1
#
_cell.length_a   1.000
_cell.length_b   1.000
_cell.length_c   1.000
_cell.angle_alpha   90.00
_cell.angle_beta   90.00
_cell.angle_gamma   90.00
#
_symmetry.space_group_name_H-M   'P 1'
#
loop_
_entity.id
_entity.type
_entity.pdbx_description
1 polymer ?
#
loop_
_entity_poly.entity_id
_entity_poly.type
_entity_poly.pdbx_seq_one_letter_code
_entity_poly.pdbx_strand_id
1 'polypeptide(L)'
;MMRARFPLLLLGVVFLASVSVSFGIAYWEKQNPSHNKCLRSCNSEKDSYRNQACHARCNLLKVEEEEECEEGQIPRPRPQHPERERQQHGEKEEDEGEQPRPFPFPRPRQPRQEGEHEQKEEHEWHRKEEKHGGKGSEEEQDGREHPRPHQPHQKEEEKHEWQHKQEKHQGKESEEEEEDQDEDEEQDKESQESEGSESQREPRRHKNKNPFHFNSKRFQTLFKNQYGHVRVLQRFNKRSQQLQNLRDYRILEFNSKPNTLLLPHHADADYLIVILNGTAILTLVNNDDRDSYNLQSGDALRVPAGTTYYVVNPDNDENLRMITLAIPVNKPGRFESFFLSSTQAQQSYLQGFSKNILEASYDTKFEEINKVLFGREEGQQQGEERLQESVIVEISKKQIRELSKRAKSSSRKTISSEDKPFNLRSRDPIYSNKLGKLFEITPEKNPQLRDLDVFLSVVDMNEGALFLPHFNSKAIVVLVINEGEANIELVGIKEQQQRQQQEEQPLEVRKYRAELSEQDIFVIPAGYPVVVNATSDLNFFAFGINAENNQRNFLAGSKDNVISQIPSQVQELAFLGSAKDIENLIKSQSESYFVDAQPQQKEEGNKGRKGPLSSILRAFY
;
A
#
# COMPACT_ATOMS: atom_id res chain seq x y z
N MET A 1 43.00 -43.88 -49.98
CA MET A 1 42.21 -42.65 -50.17
C MET A 1 41.17 -42.56 -49.08
N MET A 2 41.28 -41.61 -48.14
CA MET A 2 40.17 -41.26 -47.24
C MET A 2 39.33 -40.18 -47.91
N ARG A 3 38.00 -40.32 -47.92
CA ARG A 3 37.07 -39.25 -48.35
C ARG A 3 36.23 -38.80 -47.16
N ALA A 4 36.11 -37.49 -47.01
CA ALA A 4 35.61 -36.84 -45.81
C ALA A 4 34.12 -37.10 -45.53
N ARG A 5 33.79 -37.22 -44.25
CA ARG A 5 32.43 -37.06 -43.69
C ARG A 5 32.45 -35.97 -42.61
N PHE A 6 32.60 -34.71 -43.03
CA PHE A 6 32.65 -33.57 -42.11
C PHE A 6 32.03 -32.28 -42.70
N PRO A 7 30.70 -32.24 -42.93
CA PRO A 7 29.99 -30.95 -42.86
C PRO A 7 28.72 -30.93 -41.99
N LEU A 8 28.10 -32.08 -41.71
CA LEU A 8 26.79 -32.12 -41.01
C LEU A 8 26.89 -32.00 -39.48
N LEU A 9 27.97 -32.48 -38.86
CA LEU A 9 28.17 -32.37 -37.41
C LEU A 9 28.42 -30.92 -36.96
N LEU A 10 29.16 -30.13 -37.74
CA LEU A 10 29.43 -28.72 -37.42
C LEU A 10 28.17 -27.86 -37.47
N LEU A 11 27.28 -28.09 -38.45
CA LEU A 11 25.98 -27.42 -38.52
C LEU A 11 25.09 -27.74 -37.31
N GLY A 12 25.07 -28.99 -36.84
CA GLY A 12 24.34 -29.39 -35.63
C GLY A 12 24.86 -28.72 -34.36
N VAL A 13 26.18 -28.59 -34.21
CA VAL A 13 26.80 -27.93 -33.04
C VAL A 13 26.52 -26.43 -33.03
N VAL A 14 26.58 -25.76 -34.20
CA VAL A 14 26.26 -24.32 -34.30
C VAL A 14 24.78 -24.06 -33.99
N PHE A 15 23.87 -24.94 -34.44
CA PHE A 15 22.44 -24.81 -34.14
C PHE A 15 22.14 -25.03 -32.65
N LEU A 16 22.76 -26.03 -32.01
CA LEU A 16 22.63 -26.26 -30.57
C LEU A 16 23.21 -25.10 -29.74
N ALA A 17 24.35 -24.53 -30.14
CA ALA A 17 24.92 -23.35 -29.49
C ALA A 17 24.00 -22.13 -29.63
N SER A 18 23.41 -21.90 -30.81
CA SER A 18 22.43 -20.83 -31.03
C SER A 18 21.19 -20.98 -30.13
N VAL A 19 20.62 -22.19 -30.05
CA VAL A 19 19.44 -22.45 -29.19
C VAL A 19 19.81 -22.31 -27.71
N SER A 20 21.01 -22.75 -27.30
CA SER A 20 21.49 -22.61 -25.92
C SER A 20 21.65 -21.14 -25.50
N VAL A 21 22.17 -20.28 -26.39
CA VAL A 21 22.29 -18.83 -26.13
C VAL A 21 20.89 -18.18 -26.10
N SER A 22 19.97 -18.55 -26.99
CA SER A 22 18.59 -18.03 -26.97
C SER A 22 17.83 -18.44 -25.71
N PHE A 23 17.96 -19.69 -25.26
CA PHE A 23 17.40 -20.13 -23.97
C PHE A 23 18.10 -19.48 -22.79
N GLY A 24 19.42 -19.28 -22.83
CA GLY A 24 20.17 -18.57 -21.81
C GLY A 24 19.69 -17.13 -21.61
N ILE A 25 19.49 -16.39 -22.70
CA ILE A 25 18.96 -15.01 -22.66
C ILE A 25 17.51 -15.00 -22.13
N ALA A 26 16.66 -15.91 -22.59
CA ALA A 26 15.27 -16.02 -22.12
C ALA A 26 15.14 -16.48 -20.65
N TYR A 27 16.14 -17.22 -20.14
CA TYR A 27 16.21 -17.64 -18.74
C TYR A 27 16.72 -16.50 -17.84
N TRP A 28 17.74 -15.75 -18.30
CA TRP A 28 18.26 -14.54 -17.64
C TRP A 28 17.21 -13.42 -17.55
N GLU A 29 16.39 -13.20 -18.58
CA GLU A 29 15.34 -12.16 -18.53
C GLU A 29 14.21 -12.52 -17.53
N LYS A 30 14.09 -13.80 -17.15
CA LYS A 30 13.05 -14.32 -16.25
C LYS A 30 13.44 -14.29 -14.77
N GLN A 31 14.72 -14.19 -14.42
CA GLN A 31 15.18 -14.33 -13.04
C GLN A 31 14.84 -13.15 -12.11
N ASN A 32 14.70 -11.92 -12.62
CA ASN A 32 14.28 -10.80 -11.75
C ASN A 32 13.48 -9.74 -12.52
N PRO A 33 12.14 -9.92 -12.67
CA PRO A 33 11.29 -9.00 -13.42
C PRO A 33 11.20 -7.61 -12.77
N SER A 34 11.33 -7.52 -11.43
CA SER A 34 11.32 -6.26 -10.68
C SER A 34 12.54 -5.40 -10.98
N HIS A 35 13.75 -5.98 -10.93
CA HIS A 35 14.98 -5.34 -11.35
C HIS A 35 14.91 -4.87 -12.81
N ASN A 36 14.41 -5.71 -13.72
CA ASN A 36 14.33 -5.39 -15.14
C ASN A 36 13.28 -4.29 -15.43
N LYS A 37 12.16 -4.24 -14.69
CA LYS A 37 11.19 -3.13 -14.73
C LYS A 37 11.80 -1.83 -14.18
N CYS A 38 12.55 -1.91 -13.09
CA CYS A 38 13.28 -0.78 -12.49
C CYS A 38 14.30 -0.17 -13.48
N LEU A 39 15.16 -1.00 -14.11
CA LEU A 39 16.11 -0.53 -15.12
C LEU A 39 15.43 0.13 -16.33
N ARG A 40 14.28 -0.40 -16.77
CA ARG A 40 13.51 0.22 -17.86
C ARG A 40 12.98 1.61 -17.49
N SER A 41 12.64 1.86 -16.22
CA SER A 41 12.27 3.21 -15.76
C SER A 41 13.46 4.18 -15.61
N CYS A 42 14.68 3.71 -15.35
CA CYS A 42 15.85 4.59 -15.31
C CYS A 42 16.22 5.18 -16.68
N ASN A 43 15.86 4.49 -17.78
CA ASN A 43 16.19 4.89 -19.15
C ASN A 43 15.45 6.15 -19.66
N SER A 44 14.43 6.64 -18.94
CA SER A 44 13.78 7.92 -19.25
C SER A 44 14.43 9.14 -18.56
N GLU A 45 15.29 8.93 -17.57
CA GLU A 45 15.98 10.01 -16.87
C GLU A 45 17.15 10.56 -17.71
N LYS A 46 17.16 11.87 -17.92
CA LYS A 46 18.15 12.58 -18.74
C LYS A 46 19.28 13.19 -17.93
N ASP A 47 19.08 13.38 -16.62
CA ASP A 47 20.13 13.83 -15.72
C ASP A 47 21.10 12.67 -15.40
N SER A 48 22.39 12.86 -15.70
CA SER A 48 23.40 11.80 -15.55
C SER A 48 23.60 11.34 -14.10
N TYR A 49 23.40 12.22 -13.12
CA TYR A 49 23.59 11.88 -11.71
C TYR A 49 22.38 11.11 -11.17
N ARG A 50 21.17 11.54 -11.54
CA ARG A 50 19.91 10.85 -11.21
C ARG A 50 19.79 9.51 -11.90
N ASN A 51 20.18 9.41 -13.18
CA ASN A 51 20.24 8.13 -13.89
C ASN A 51 21.22 7.16 -13.18
N GLN A 52 22.42 7.61 -12.80
CA GLN A 52 23.38 6.80 -12.07
C GLN A 52 22.88 6.37 -10.68
N ALA A 53 22.21 7.26 -9.94
CA ALA A 53 21.55 6.94 -8.67
C ALA A 53 20.38 5.94 -8.84
N CYS A 54 19.59 6.07 -9.91
CA CYS A 54 18.53 5.14 -10.27
C CYS A 54 19.09 3.74 -10.55
N HIS A 55 20.15 3.64 -11.37
CA HIS A 55 20.84 2.37 -11.62
C HIS A 55 21.42 1.75 -10.34
N ALA A 56 22.02 2.55 -9.45
CA ALA A 56 22.50 2.08 -8.16
C ALA A 56 21.36 1.52 -7.28
N ARG A 57 20.21 2.21 -7.24
CA ARG A 57 19.02 1.77 -6.50
C ARG A 57 18.41 0.49 -7.10
N CYS A 58 18.33 0.36 -8.42
CA CYS A 58 17.86 -0.87 -9.06
C CYS A 58 18.80 -2.05 -8.79
N ASN A 59 20.12 -1.84 -8.76
CA ASN A 59 21.08 -2.93 -8.49
C ASN A 59 20.93 -3.54 -7.08
N LEU A 60 20.34 -2.85 -6.11
CA LEU A 60 20.03 -3.45 -4.79
C LEU A 60 19.02 -4.60 -4.90
N LEU A 61 18.11 -4.55 -5.89
CA LEU A 61 17.10 -5.60 -6.16
C LEU A 61 17.71 -6.92 -6.68
N LYS A 62 19.02 -6.98 -6.93
CA LYS A 62 19.72 -8.23 -7.28
C LYS A 62 20.19 -9.03 -6.06
N VAL A 63 20.40 -8.38 -4.92
CA VAL A 63 21.14 -8.97 -3.79
C VAL A 63 20.24 -9.84 -2.92
N GLU A 64 18.94 -9.56 -2.88
CA GLU A 64 17.98 -10.23 -1.98
C GLU A 64 17.67 -11.70 -2.34
N GLU A 65 18.07 -12.21 -3.51
CA GLU A 65 17.83 -13.61 -3.93
C GLU A 65 19.06 -14.53 -3.81
N GLU A 66 20.28 -14.02 -3.57
CA GLU A 66 21.49 -14.85 -3.48
C GLU A 66 21.79 -15.37 -2.05
N GLU A 67 21.16 -14.82 -1.00
CA GLU A 67 21.39 -15.28 0.39
C GLU A 67 20.50 -16.46 0.84
N GLU A 68 19.49 -16.87 0.05
CA GLU A 68 18.53 -17.91 0.45
C GLU A 68 18.91 -19.35 0.02
N CYS A 69 20.21 -19.68 -0.05
CA CYS A 69 20.70 -21.04 -0.36
C CYS A 69 22.12 -21.35 0.19
N GLU A 70 22.30 -21.57 1.50
CA GLU A 70 23.33 -22.52 2.05
C GLU A 70 23.23 -22.77 3.59
N GLU A 71 22.11 -23.31 4.10
CA GLU A 71 22.13 -24.00 5.41
C GLU A 71 22.67 -25.43 5.25
N GLY A 72 23.99 -25.62 5.40
CA GLY A 72 24.62 -26.91 5.09
C GLY A 72 26.02 -27.17 5.67
N GLN A 73 26.10 -27.49 6.96
CA GLN A 73 27.27 -28.07 7.66
C GLN A 73 28.50 -27.16 7.87
N ILE A 74 28.92 -27.02 9.13
CA ILE A 74 30.13 -26.30 9.55
C ILE A 74 31.29 -27.29 9.77
N PRO A 75 32.39 -27.23 8.99
CA PRO A 75 33.67 -27.84 9.34
C PRO A 75 34.59 -26.79 9.99
N ARG A 76 35.01 -27.04 11.24
CA ARG A 76 35.99 -26.17 11.94
C ARG A 76 37.37 -26.21 11.27
N PRO A 77 37.99 -25.06 10.91
CA PRO A 77 39.39 -25.03 10.52
C PRO A 77 40.31 -25.23 11.73
N ARG A 78 41.30 -26.12 11.61
CA ARG A 78 42.50 -26.12 12.47
C ARG A 78 43.54 -25.16 11.87
N PRO A 79 44.31 -24.43 12.70
CA PRO A 79 45.37 -23.57 12.18
C PRO A 79 46.58 -24.39 11.71
N GLN A 80 47.16 -24.02 10.56
CA GLN A 80 48.49 -24.43 10.13
C GLN A 80 49.31 -23.19 9.75
N HIS A 81 50.57 -23.18 10.17
CA HIS A 81 51.52 -22.09 9.89
C HIS A 81 52.01 -22.13 8.43
N PRO A 82 52.38 -20.98 7.84
CA PRO A 82 53.02 -20.94 6.52
C PRO A 82 54.54 -21.13 6.60
N GLU A 83 55.08 -22.05 5.80
CA GLU A 83 56.52 -22.12 5.50
C GLU A 83 56.90 -21.23 4.31
N ARG A 84 58.18 -20.85 4.23
CA ARG A 84 58.73 -19.88 3.27
C ARG A 84 59.78 -20.53 2.35
N GLU A 85 59.56 -20.50 1.03
CA GLU A 85 60.61 -20.48 0.00
C GLU A 85 60.09 -19.58 -1.16
N ARG A 86 60.62 -18.39 -1.49
CA ARG A 86 61.93 -17.91 -2.00
C ARG A 86 62.30 -18.32 -3.45
N GLN A 87 62.37 -17.27 -4.31
CA GLN A 87 63.23 -17.12 -5.50
C GLN A 87 62.81 -17.93 -6.77
N GLN A 88 63.03 -17.51 -8.03
CA GLN A 88 63.71 -16.33 -8.61
C GLN A 88 63.33 -16.06 -10.10
N HIS A 89 63.31 -14.78 -10.52
CA HIS A 89 63.66 -14.17 -11.84
C HIS A 89 63.25 -14.70 -13.25
N GLY A 90 62.99 -13.73 -14.15
CA GLY A 90 63.12 -13.83 -15.64
C GLY A 90 61.82 -13.48 -16.40
N GLU A 91 61.49 -12.23 -16.78
CA GLU A 91 62.08 -11.27 -17.76
C GLU A 91 61.63 -11.42 -19.23
N LYS A 92 61.44 -10.24 -19.86
CA LYS A 92 61.08 -9.89 -21.26
C LYS A 92 59.60 -9.91 -21.65
N GLU A 93 59.05 -9.01 -22.47
CA GLU A 93 59.25 -7.58 -22.88
C GLU A 93 58.55 -7.40 -24.26
N GLU A 94 58.33 -6.15 -24.67
CA GLU A 94 57.73 -5.60 -25.92
C GLU A 94 56.19 -5.36 -25.86
N ASP A 95 55.68 -4.12 -25.71
CA ASP A 95 55.70 -2.88 -26.56
C ASP A 95 54.57 -2.83 -27.61
N GLU A 96 53.93 -1.70 -27.95
CA GLU A 96 53.93 -0.31 -27.41
C GLU A 96 52.59 0.39 -27.80
N GLY A 97 52.23 1.54 -27.20
CA GLY A 97 51.01 2.30 -27.57
C GLY A 97 50.69 3.57 -26.75
N GLU A 98 51.37 4.68 -27.04
CA GLU A 98 51.16 6.06 -26.51
C GLU A 98 49.76 6.67 -26.83
N GLN A 99 49.22 7.74 -26.20
CA GLN A 99 49.32 8.47 -24.89
C GLN A 99 48.09 9.46 -24.84
N PRO A 100 47.89 10.50 -23.96
CA PRO A 100 48.74 11.13 -22.93
C PRO A 100 48.11 11.32 -21.52
N ARG A 101 48.92 11.89 -20.61
CA ARG A 101 48.64 12.10 -19.16
C ARG A 101 48.12 13.51 -18.86
N PRO A 102 47.60 13.71 -17.64
CA PRO A 102 48.21 14.72 -16.76
C PRO A 102 48.48 14.22 -15.32
N PHE A 103 49.48 14.82 -14.68
CA PHE A 103 49.89 14.67 -13.27
C PHE A 103 50.48 16.02 -12.79
N PRO A 104 50.66 16.30 -11.48
CA PRO A 104 50.33 15.49 -10.31
C PRO A 104 49.55 16.23 -9.19
N PHE A 105 48.91 15.46 -8.29
CA PHE A 105 48.66 15.88 -6.90
C PHE A 105 49.40 14.94 -5.92
N PRO A 106 49.96 15.41 -4.78
CA PRO A 106 50.76 14.55 -3.90
C PRO A 106 49.95 13.70 -2.89
N ARG A 107 50.17 12.38 -2.98
CA ARG A 107 50.00 11.27 -2.01
C ARG A 107 49.58 11.58 -0.55
N PRO A 108 48.68 10.74 -0.01
CA PRO A 108 48.87 10.05 1.26
C PRO A 108 49.71 8.76 1.10
N ARG A 109 50.42 8.35 2.15
CA ARG A 109 51.23 7.11 2.18
C ARG A 109 50.37 5.90 2.56
N GLN A 110 50.76 4.71 2.10
CA GLN A 110 50.18 3.43 2.53
C GLN A 110 50.40 3.18 4.03
N PRO A 111 49.49 2.45 4.70
CA PRO A 111 49.71 1.97 6.06
C PRO A 111 50.79 0.89 6.07
N ARG A 112 51.62 0.89 7.12
CA ARG A 112 52.54 -0.22 7.40
C ARG A 112 52.10 -0.89 8.70
N GLN A 113 52.12 -2.22 8.68
CA GLN A 113 51.68 -3.09 9.77
C GLN A 113 52.50 -2.84 11.04
N GLU A 114 51.85 -2.86 12.20
CA GLU A 114 51.98 -3.96 13.16
C GLU A 114 50.82 -3.87 14.18
N GLY A 115 50.17 -5.01 14.43
CA GLY A 115 49.20 -5.15 15.52
C GLY A 115 49.87 -5.73 16.76
N GLU A 116 49.05 -6.22 17.70
CA GLU A 116 49.47 -6.90 18.93
C GLU A 116 50.16 -6.02 20.00
N HIS A 117 49.45 -5.04 20.59
CA HIS A 117 49.73 -4.68 22.01
C HIS A 117 48.61 -3.90 22.76
N GLU A 118 47.33 -4.25 22.61
CA GLU A 118 46.23 -3.52 23.31
C GLU A 118 45.12 -4.41 23.92
N GLN A 119 45.44 -5.66 24.28
CA GLN A 119 44.57 -6.56 25.08
C GLN A 119 45.09 -6.78 26.51
N LYS A 120 45.79 -5.80 27.09
CA LYS A 120 46.33 -5.90 28.47
C LYS A 120 46.08 -4.74 29.41
N GLU A 121 45.58 -3.58 28.95
CA GLU A 121 45.41 -2.42 29.84
C GLU A 121 43.99 -2.27 30.44
N GLU A 122 42.94 -2.89 29.88
CA GLU A 122 41.60 -2.85 30.50
C GLU A 122 41.45 -3.76 31.73
N HIS A 123 42.33 -4.76 31.91
CA HIS A 123 42.28 -5.67 33.06
C HIS A 123 43.07 -5.20 34.31
N GLU A 124 43.74 -4.05 34.26
CA GLU A 124 44.54 -3.55 35.40
C GLU A 124 43.92 -2.35 36.14
N TRP A 125 42.94 -1.65 35.55
CA TRP A 125 42.24 -0.53 36.21
C TRP A 125 41.21 -0.96 37.27
N HIS A 126 40.57 -2.13 37.13
CA HIS A 126 39.55 -2.62 38.06
C HIS A 126 40.08 -3.24 39.37
N ARG A 127 41.34 -2.96 39.79
CA ARG A 127 41.92 -3.54 41.02
C ARG A 127 42.63 -2.55 41.95
N LYS A 128 42.31 -1.25 41.88
CA LYS A 128 42.96 -0.20 42.71
C LYS A 128 42.04 0.82 43.40
N GLU A 129 40.74 0.55 43.54
CA GLU A 129 39.83 1.35 44.39
C GLU A 129 39.14 0.55 45.52
N GLU A 130 39.81 -0.46 46.07
CA GLU A 130 39.50 -0.95 47.42
C GLU A 130 40.73 -0.95 48.31
N LYS A 131 40.57 -0.40 49.52
CA LYS A 131 41.55 -0.23 50.61
C LYS A 131 42.56 0.91 50.41
N HIS A 132 42.23 2.08 50.96
CA HIS A 132 42.82 2.49 52.23
C HIS A 132 42.01 3.61 52.90
N GLY A 133 41.47 3.34 54.09
CA GLY A 133 40.91 4.37 54.98
C GLY A 133 41.57 4.30 56.35
N GLY A 134 41.93 5.46 56.91
CA GLY A 134 42.21 5.62 58.34
C GLY A 134 43.43 6.46 58.74
N LYS A 135 43.15 7.65 59.33
CA LYS A 135 44.02 8.52 60.16
C LYS A 135 45.20 9.21 59.43
N GLY A 136 45.53 10.48 59.68
CA GLY A 136 44.93 11.53 60.53
C GLY A 136 45.80 12.82 60.58
N SER A 137 45.36 13.82 61.36
CA SER A 137 46.01 15.09 61.79
C SER A 137 46.28 16.25 60.79
N GLU A 138 45.57 17.36 61.08
CA GLU A 138 46.04 18.76 61.24
C GLU A 138 46.10 19.78 60.08
N GLU A 139 45.30 20.86 60.26
CA GLU A 139 45.43 22.30 59.93
C GLU A 139 45.82 22.78 58.51
N GLU A 140 44.89 23.42 57.78
CA GLU A 140 44.72 24.89 57.74
C GLU A 140 43.49 25.33 56.89
N GLN A 141 43.19 26.64 56.85
CA GLN A 141 41.98 27.25 56.27
C GLN A 141 42.15 27.64 54.79
N ASP A 142 41.09 27.52 53.97
CA ASP A 142 40.32 28.66 53.40
C ASP A 142 39.21 28.12 52.47
N GLY A 143 38.15 28.90 52.23
CA GLY A 143 36.93 28.46 51.57
C GLY A 143 36.84 28.73 50.07
N ARG A 144 36.13 27.84 49.36
CA ARG A 144 35.30 28.15 48.17
C ARG A 144 34.40 26.96 47.82
N GLU A 145 33.18 27.26 47.40
CA GLU A 145 32.20 26.24 46.99
C GLU A 145 32.55 25.66 45.62
N HIS A 146 32.38 24.34 45.46
CA HIS A 146 32.45 23.65 44.17
C HIS A 146 31.17 22.85 43.91
N PRO A 147 30.67 22.79 42.65
CA PRO A 147 29.46 22.04 42.32
C PRO A 147 29.73 20.53 42.32
N ARG A 148 28.67 19.73 42.54
CA ARG A 148 28.73 18.27 42.45
C ARG A 148 28.83 17.82 40.98
N PRO A 149 29.53 16.72 40.65
CA PRO A 149 29.48 16.13 39.31
C PRO A 149 28.13 15.46 39.07
N HIS A 150 27.52 15.70 37.90
CA HIS A 150 26.36 14.94 37.44
C HIS A 150 26.76 13.56 36.89
N GLN A 151 25.91 12.56 37.11
CA GLN A 151 26.16 11.16 36.76
C GLN A 151 25.98 10.86 35.26
N PRO A 152 26.62 9.80 34.70
CA PRO A 152 26.46 9.42 33.29
C PRO A 152 25.12 8.77 32.90
N HIS A 153 24.23 8.47 33.86
CA HIS A 153 23.15 7.49 33.67
C HIS A 153 22.05 7.85 32.65
N GLN A 154 21.83 9.13 32.34
CA GLN A 154 20.72 9.54 31.46
C GLN A 154 20.85 9.05 30.00
N LYS A 155 22.08 8.82 29.49
CA LYS A 155 22.28 8.37 28.10
C LYS A 155 21.97 6.90 27.87
N GLU A 156 22.04 6.07 28.91
CA GLU A 156 21.64 4.66 28.81
C GLU A 156 20.13 4.54 29.02
N GLU A 157 19.55 5.30 29.95
CA GLU A 157 18.09 5.36 30.15
C GLU A 157 17.34 5.81 28.89
N GLU A 158 17.75 6.89 28.21
CA GLU A 158 17.13 7.31 26.94
C GLU A 158 17.22 6.21 25.87
N LYS A 159 18.38 5.55 25.74
CA LYS A 159 18.60 4.52 24.72
C LYS A 159 17.77 3.26 24.99
N HIS A 160 17.64 2.87 26.26
CA HIS A 160 16.72 1.82 26.69
C HIS A 160 15.25 2.22 26.50
N GLU A 161 14.86 3.49 26.73
CA GLU A 161 13.49 3.95 26.47
C GLU A 161 13.14 3.88 24.98
N TRP A 162 14.06 4.24 24.08
CA TRP A 162 13.87 4.12 22.63
C TRP A 162 13.72 2.66 22.18
N GLN A 163 14.55 1.75 22.67
CA GLN A 163 14.39 0.31 22.38
C GLN A 163 13.08 -0.23 22.95
N HIS A 164 12.74 0.11 24.19
CA HIS A 164 11.50 -0.33 24.84
C HIS A 164 10.24 0.27 24.17
N LYS A 165 10.33 1.42 23.50
CA LYS A 165 9.28 1.99 22.64
C LYS A 165 9.15 1.26 21.29
N GLN A 166 10.25 0.86 20.66
CA GLN A 166 10.20 0.01 19.46
C GLN A 166 9.63 -1.38 19.77
N GLU A 167 10.07 -2.00 20.87
CA GLU A 167 9.55 -3.28 21.34
C GLU A 167 8.08 -3.17 21.75
N LYS A 168 7.62 -2.03 22.30
CA LYS A 168 6.18 -1.77 22.52
C LYS A 168 5.38 -1.58 21.23
N HIS A 169 5.97 -1.05 20.15
CA HIS A 169 5.28 -0.96 18.86
C HIS A 169 5.18 -2.32 18.16
N GLN A 170 6.23 -3.15 18.21
CA GLN A 170 6.15 -4.54 17.73
C GLN A 170 5.24 -5.40 18.63
N GLY A 171 5.33 -5.21 19.95
CA GLY A 171 4.49 -5.89 20.94
C GLY A 171 3.00 -5.59 20.73
N LYS A 172 2.64 -4.33 20.48
CA LYS A 172 1.29 -3.96 20.07
C LYS A 172 0.88 -4.61 18.75
N GLU A 173 1.73 -4.61 17.72
CA GLU A 173 1.38 -5.27 16.45
C GLU A 173 1.14 -6.79 16.63
N SER A 174 1.77 -7.43 17.64
CA SER A 174 1.49 -8.83 18.01
C SER A 174 0.29 -9.03 18.96
N GLU A 175 0.06 -8.14 19.93
CA GLU A 175 -1.13 -8.16 20.80
C GLU A 175 -2.41 -7.87 19.99
N GLU A 176 -2.34 -6.94 19.04
CA GLU A 176 -3.39 -6.67 18.05
C GLU A 176 -3.57 -7.85 17.08
N GLU A 177 -2.51 -8.61 16.73
CA GLU A 177 -2.65 -9.86 15.95
C GLU A 177 -3.36 -10.98 16.74
N GLU A 178 -3.32 -10.97 18.07
CA GLU A 178 -4.10 -11.88 18.93
C GLU A 178 -5.55 -11.38 19.10
N GLU A 179 -5.78 -10.07 19.34
CA GLU A 179 -7.14 -9.49 19.41
C GLU A 179 -7.93 -9.65 18.09
N ASP A 180 -7.30 -9.48 16.91
CA ASP A 180 -7.92 -9.69 15.59
C ASP A 180 -8.36 -11.16 15.37
N GLN A 181 -7.73 -12.11 16.08
CA GLN A 181 -8.07 -13.55 16.07
C GLN A 181 -9.17 -13.86 17.08
N ASP A 182 -9.12 -13.28 18.29
CA ASP A 182 -10.15 -13.46 19.33
C ASP A 182 -11.49 -12.81 18.93
N GLU A 183 -11.51 -11.62 18.31
CA GLU A 183 -12.74 -11.04 17.75
C GLU A 183 -13.36 -11.93 16.64
N ASP A 184 -12.51 -12.63 15.88
CA ASP A 184 -12.94 -13.60 14.87
C ASP A 184 -13.56 -14.86 15.50
N GLU A 185 -13.17 -15.23 16.73
CA GLU A 185 -13.78 -16.31 17.52
C GLU A 185 -15.03 -15.88 18.31
N GLU A 186 -15.14 -14.61 18.73
CA GLU A 186 -16.33 -14.10 19.41
C GLU A 186 -17.49 -13.85 18.43
N GLN A 187 -17.23 -13.31 17.23
CA GLN A 187 -18.24 -13.22 16.17
C GLN A 187 -18.71 -14.61 15.70
N ASP A 188 -17.83 -15.62 15.77
CA ASP A 188 -18.21 -17.02 15.52
C ASP A 188 -19.17 -17.59 16.60
N LYS A 189 -19.31 -16.97 17.78
CA LYS A 189 -20.27 -17.36 18.84
C LYS A 189 -21.63 -16.67 18.65
N GLU A 190 -21.67 -15.33 18.52
CA GLU A 190 -22.94 -14.60 18.32
C GLU A 190 -23.68 -15.07 17.05
N SER A 191 -22.94 -15.37 15.98
CA SER A 191 -23.49 -15.90 14.72
C SER A 191 -24.16 -17.28 14.85
N GLN A 192 -23.96 -18.00 15.96
CA GLN A 192 -24.56 -19.32 16.20
C GLN A 192 -25.87 -19.27 16.98
N GLU A 193 -26.15 -18.20 17.73
CA GLU A 193 -27.36 -18.10 18.56
C GLU A 193 -28.60 -17.60 17.79
N SER A 194 -28.42 -16.97 16.61
CA SER A 194 -29.54 -16.40 15.83
C SER A 194 -30.27 -17.38 14.90
N GLU A 195 -29.78 -18.61 14.67
CA GLU A 195 -30.39 -19.58 13.73
C GLU A 195 -30.96 -20.83 14.43
N GLY A 196 -32.01 -20.63 15.22
CA GLY A 196 -32.77 -21.72 15.85
C GLY A 196 -33.93 -22.25 15.01
N SER A 197 -33.71 -23.28 14.18
CA SER A 197 -34.72 -24.33 13.88
C SER A 197 -34.12 -25.53 13.13
N GLU A 198 -34.74 -26.70 13.31
CA GLU A 198 -34.14 -28.00 13.01
C GLU A 198 -34.30 -28.45 11.55
N SER A 199 -33.24 -29.03 10.95
CA SER A 199 -33.30 -30.46 10.57
C SER A 199 -31.98 -31.01 9.99
N GLN A 200 -31.71 -32.26 10.39
CA GLN A 200 -30.74 -33.24 9.86
C GLN A 200 -29.23 -32.89 9.84
N ARG A 201 -28.46 -33.82 10.42
CA ARG A 201 -27.03 -33.68 10.71
C ARG A 201 -26.19 -34.33 9.61
N GLU A 202 -25.54 -33.51 8.78
CA GLU A 202 -24.25 -33.87 8.20
C GLU A 202 -23.11 -33.23 9.03
N PRO A 203 -21.87 -33.75 8.99
CA PRO A 203 -20.75 -33.17 9.73
C PRO A 203 -20.44 -31.77 9.18
N ARG A 204 -20.71 -30.73 9.98
CA ARG A 204 -20.47 -29.32 9.63
C ARG A 204 -18.97 -29.07 9.41
N ARG A 205 -18.49 -29.31 8.19
CA ARG A 205 -17.23 -28.73 7.69
C ARG A 205 -17.34 -27.21 7.84
N HIS A 206 -16.29 -26.56 8.34
CA HIS A 206 -16.22 -25.12 8.57
C HIS A 206 -16.95 -24.32 7.47
N LYS A 207 -17.94 -23.48 7.83
CA LYS A 207 -18.55 -22.51 6.90
C LYS A 207 -17.38 -21.68 6.36
N ASN A 208 -17.10 -21.80 5.06
CA ASN A 208 -15.97 -21.14 4.41
C ASN A 208 -16.12 -19.61 4.54
N LYS A 209 -15.43 -18.96 5.51
CA LYS A 209 -15.37 -17.50 5.64
C LYS A 209 -14.96 -16.91 4.27
N ASN A 210 -15.70 -15.94 3.74
CA ASN A 210 -15.43 -15.38 2.42
C ASN A 210 -14.14 -14.54 2.48
N PRO A 211 -13.05 -14.91 1.78
CA PRO A 211 -11.77 -14.19 1.90
C PRO A 211 -11.77 -12.83 1.20
N PHE A 212 -12.79 -12.54 0.39
CA PHE A 212 -12.86 -11.35 -0.45
C PHE A 212 -13.64 -10.18 0.19
N HIS A 213 -14.41 -10.41 1.27
CA HIS A 213 -15.30 -9.41 1.89
C HIS A 213 -14.75 -8.89 3.22
N PHE A 214 -14.17 -7.70 3.20
CA PHE A 214 -13.67 -7.00 4.36
C PHE A 214 -14.76 -6.09 4.93
N ASN A 215 -15.38 -6.53 6.03
CA ASN A 215 -16.36 -5.70 6.72
C ASN A 215 -15.70 -4.46 7.34
N SER A 216 -16.50 -3.43 7.59
CA SER A 216 -16.05 -2.16 8.19
C SER A 216 -15.40 -2.26 9.58
N LYS A 217 -15.49 -3.42 10.26
CA LYS A 217 -14.80 -3.72 11.52
C LYS A 217 -13.32 -4.09 11.34
N ARG A 218 -12.91 -4.65 10.19
CA ARG A 218 -11.49 -4.98 9.84
C ARG A 218 -10.58 -3.76 9.63
N PHE A 219 -10.97 -2.60 10.15
CA PHE A 219 -10.27 -1.33 10.07
C PHE A 219 -9.66 -1.00 11.44
N GLN A 220 -8.35 -1.22 11.56
CA GLN A 220 -7.57 -0.79 12.71
C GLN A 220 -7.56 0.74 12.78
N THR A 221 -7.77 1.31 13.97
CA THR A 221 -7.77 2.76 14.17
C THR A 221 -6.36 3.25 14.48
N LEU A 222 -5.76 4.04 13.59
CA LEU A 222 -4.44 4.64 13.80
C LEU A 222 -4.51 5.87 14.71
N PHE A 223 -5.52 6.72 14.48
CA PHE A 223 -5.77 7.91 15.29
C PHE A 223 -7.28 8.14 15.42
N LYS A 224 -7.74 8.56 16.60
CA LYS A 224 -9.14 8.93 16.85
C LYS A 224 -9.22 9.95 17.98
N ASN A 225 -10.09 10.93 17.82
CA ASN A 225 -10.49 11.84 18.89
C ASN A 225 -11.91 12.36 18.63
N GLN A 226 -12.33 13.39 19.37
CA GLN A 226 -13.66 13.99 19.20
C GLN A 226 -13.90 14.65 17.82
N TYR A 227 -12.85 14.90 17.03
CA TYR A 227 -12.92 15.61 15.74
C TYR A 227 -12.91 14.68 14.52
N GLY A 228 -12.48 13.43 14.66
CA GLY A 228 -12.41 12.49 13.54
C GLY A 228 -11.59 11.24 13.84
N HIS A 229 -11.28 10.49 12.79
CA HIS A 229 -10.39 9.33 12.86
C HIS A 229 -9.62 9.07 11.56
N VAL A 230 -8.46 8.45 11.70
CA VAL A 230 -7.70 7.75 10.64
C VAL A 230 -7.78 6.26 10.94
N ARG A 231 -8.24 5.46 9.98
CA ARG A 231 -8.25 3.99 10.06
C ARG A 231 -7.50 3.39 8.88
N VAL A 232 -6.93 2.20 9.08
CA VAL A 232 -6.28 1.41 8.01
C VAL A 232 -6.88 0.02 7.97
N LEU A 233 -7.17 -0.48 6.77
CA LEU A 233 -7.68 -1.83 6.59
C LEU A 233 -6.59 -2.87 6.90
N GLN A 234 -7.00 -3.99 7.51
CA GLN A 234 -6.20 -5.22 7.60
C GLN A 234 -5.54 -5.56 6.25
N ARG A 235 -4.31 -6.07 6.28
CA ARG A 235 -3.55 -6.41 5.07
C ARG A 235 -4.25 -7.51 4.26
N PHE A 236 -4.53 -7.26 2.98
CA PHE A 236 -5.24 -8.20 2.11
C PHE A 236 -4.66 -9.63 2.12
N ASN A 237 -3.32 -9.72 2.09
CA ASN A 237 -2.62 -10.99 2.01
C ASN A 237 -2.55 -11.77 3.35
N LYS A 238 -2.75 -11.11 4.50
CA LYS A 238 -2.90 -11.79 5.80
C LYS A 238 -4.21 -12.59 5.85
N ARG A 239 -5.27 -12.12 5.18
CA ARG A 239 -6.57 -12.79 5.14
C ARG A 239 -6.62 -14.02 4.24
N SER A 240 -5.91 -14.00 3.10
CA SER A 240 -5.87 -15.13 2.17
C SER A 240 -4.68 -15.07 1.22
N GLN A 241 -4.06 -16.22 0.97
CA GLN A 241 -3.04 -16.40 -0.06
C GLN A 241 -3.57 -16.08 -1.48
N GLN A 242 -4.89 -16.16 -1.70
CA GLN A 242 -5.52 -15.73 -2.96
C GLN A 242 -5.37 -14.22 -3.23
N LEU A 243 -5.01 -13.44 -2.20
CA LEU A 243 -4.81 -11.98 -2.26
C LEU A 243 -3.34 -11.59 -2.11
N GLN A 244 -2.40 -12.52 -2.29
CA GLN A 244 -0.95 -12.25 -2.18
C GLN A 244 -0.46 -11.16 -3.15
N ASN A 245 -1.08 -11.03 -4.34
CA ASN A 245 -0.78 -9.96 -5.30
C ASN A 245 -1.21 -8.55 -4.82
N LEU A 246 -1.96 -8.45 -3.72
CA LEU A 246 -2.32 -7.19 -3.07
C LEU A 246 -1.47 -6.90 -1.82
N ARG A 247 -0.41 -7.68 -1.54
CA ARG A 247 0.47 -7.50 -0.37
C ARG A 247 1.11 -6.11 -0.29
N ASP A 248 1.29 -5.46 -1.45
CA ASP A 248 1.97 -4.17 -1.63
C ASP A 248 1.01 -2.96 -1.52
N TYR A 249 -0.28 -3.21 -1.27
CA TYR A 249 -1.33 -2.19 -1.21
C TYR A 249 -2.02 -2.16 0.16
N ARG A 250 -2.34 -0.96 0.65
CA ARG A 250 -3.20 -0.74 1.83
C ARG A 250 -4.32 0.24 1.48
N ILE A 251 -5.41 0.16 2.23
CA ILE A 251 -6.51 1.13 2.18
C ILE A 251 -6.57 1.87 3.51
N LEU A 252 -6.58 3.20 3.45
CA LEU A 252 -6.86 4.06 4.60
C LEU A 252 -8.21 4.74 4.42
N GLU A 253 -8.95 4.89 5.51
CA GLU A 253 -10.10 5.78 5.60
C GLU A 253 -9.78 6.94 6.56
N PHE A 254 -10.08 8.16 6.14
CA PHE A 254 -10.07 9.34 6.99
C PHE A 254 -11.47 9.94 7.07
N ASN A 255 -11.90 10.25 8.28
CA ASN A 255 -13.15 10.96 8.55
C ASN A 255 -12.86 12.16 9.46
N SER A 256 -13.38 13.34 9.14
CA SER A 256 -13.33 14.47 10.06
C SER A 256 -14.56 15.37 10.01
N LYS A 257 -14.91 15.91 11.19
CA LYS A 257 -16.00 16.85 11.40
C LYS A 257 -15.76 18.19 10.68
N PRO A 258 -16.81 19.01 10.49
CA PRO A 258 -16.69 20.40 10.04
C PRO A 258 -15.59 21.20 10.76
N ASN A 259 -14.98 22.14 10.05
CA ASN A 259 -13.96 23.07 10.58
C ASN A 259 -12.72 22.38 11.21
N THR A 260 -12.25 21.27 10.65
CA THR A 260 -11.09 20.52 11.17
C THR A 260 -9.86 20.57 10.27
N LEU A 261 -8.69 20.27 10.83
CA LEU A 261 -7.41 20.16 10.14
C LEU A 261 -6.68 18.89 10.60
N LEU A 262 -6.25 18.05 9.65
CA LEU A 262 -5.25 17.00 9.85
C LEU A 262 -3.86 17.61 9.78
N LEU A 263 -3.06 17.46 10.83
CA LEU A 263 -1.76 18.14 10.99
C LEU A 263 -0.73 17.72 9.92
N PRO A 264 0.27 18.59 9.63
CA PRO A 264 1.28 18.31 8.61
C PRO A 264 2.10 17.05 8.89
N HIS A 265 2.12 16.14 7.92
CA HIS A 265 2.89 14.90 7.95
C HIS A 265 3.27 14.48 6.52
N HIS A 266 4.21 13.55 6.41
CA HIS A 266 4.46 12.78 5.20
C HIS A 266 4.42 11.28 5.54
N ALA A 267 4.40 10.42 4.53
CA ALA A 267 4.52 8.97 4.71
C ALA A 267 5.52 8.38 3.73
N ASP A 268 6.07 7.22 4.04
CA ASP A 268 6.94 6.44 3.15
C ASP A 268 6.13 5.59 2.15
N ALA A 269 5.01 6.13 1.66
CA ALA A 269 4.08 5.50 0.74
C ALA A 269 3.56 6.50 -0.30
N ASP A 270 3.40 6.04 -1.55
CA ASP A 270 2.62 6.76 -2.55
C ASP A 270 1.13 6.65 -2.19
N TYR A 271 0.42 7.78 -2.15
CA TYR A 271 -1.01 7.82 -1.83
C TYR A 271 -1.82 8.26 -3.05
N LEU A 272 -2.90 7.54 -3.34
CA LEU A 272 -3.96 7.97 -4.25
C LEU A 272 -5.21 8.25 -3.43
N ILE A 273 -5.42 9.53 -3.13
CA ILE A 273 -6.49 10.04 -2.28
C ILE A 273 -7.74 10.29 -3.13
N VAL A 274 -8.91 9.90 -2.62
CA VAL A 274 -10.22 10.15 -3.24
C VAL A 274 -11.18 10.69 -2.18
N ILE A 275 -11.85 11.81 -2.49
CA ILE A 275 -12.91 12.37 -1.64
C ILE A 275 -14.19 11.58 -1.92
N LEU A 276 -14.70 10.87 -0.91
CA LEU A 276 -15.97 10.15 -1.01
C LEU A 276 -17.14 11.12 -0.81
N ASN A 277 -17.15 11.82 0.33
CA ASN A 277 -18.20 12.75 0.71
C ASN A 277 -17.60 13.98 1.42
N GLY A 278 -18.30 15.12 1.39
CA GLY A 278 -17.80 16.41 1.88
C GLY A 278 -16.90 17.17 0.90
N THR A 279 -16.28 18.23 1.42
CA THR A 279 -15.23 19.00 0.74
C THR A 279 -13.95 19.04 1.56
N ALA A 280 -12.81 19.21 0.88
CA ALA A 280 -11.50 19.29 1.51
C ALA A 280 -10.66 20.42 0.91
N ILE A 281 -9.76 20.99 1.70
CA ILE A 281 -8.60 21.73 1.19
C ILE A 281 -7.36 20.89 1.48
N LEU A 282 -6.79 20.29 0.45
CA LEU A 282 -5.55 19.51 0.55
C LEU A 282 -4.38 20.40 0.11
N THR A 283 -3.36 20.53 0.94
CA THR A 283 -2.15 21.29 0.60
C THR A 283 -0.92 20.40 0.60
N LEU A 284 -0.23 20.36 -0.54
CA LEU A 284 1.10 19.76 -0.69
C LEU A 284 2.16 20.81 -0.39
N VAL A 285 3.11 20.47 0.47
CA VAL A 285 4.24 21.32 0.87
C VAL A 285 5.50 20.73 0.29
N ASN A 286 6.10 21.47 -0.65
CA ASN A 286 7.38 21.16 -1.28
C ASN A 286 8.48 22.02 -0.64
N ASN A 287 9.75 21.79 -1.03
CA ASN A 287 10.89 22.51 -0.46
C ASN A 287 10.82 24.04 -0.64
N ASP A 288 10.32 24.50 -1.79
CA ASP A 288 10.38 25.92 -2.20
C ASP A 288 9.01 26.62 -2.32
N ASP A 289 7.90 25.87 -2.38
CA ASP A 289 6.52 26.39 -2.44
C ASP A 289 5.50 25.37 -1.94
N ARG A 290 4.21 25.74 -1.90
CA ARG A 290 3.10 24.86 -1.56
C ARG A 290 1.92 25.01 -2.52
N ASP A 291 1.35 23.89 -2.91
CA ASP A 291 0.17 23.82 -3.76
C ASP A 291 -1.06 23.41 -2.94
N SER A 292 -2.03 24.31 -2.83
CA SER A 292 -3.32 24.06 -2.19
C SER A 292 -4.39 23.77 -3.24
N TYR A 293 -5.25 22.79 -2.97
CA TYR A 293 -6.36 22.41 -3.84
C TYR A 293 -7.68 22.32 -3.07
N ASN A 294 -8.75 22.89 -3.64
CA ASN A 294 -10.11 22.64 -3.18
C ASN A 294 -10.62 21.38 -3.86
N LEU A 295 -10.95 20.37 -3.05
CA LEU A 295 -11.44 19.07 -3.50
C LEU A 295 -12.89 18.88 -3.05
N GLN A 296 -13.71 18.27 -3.91
CA GLN A 296 -15.12 17.91 -3.65
C GLN A 296 -15.33 16.41 -3.86
N SER A 297 -16.48 15.85 -3.46
CA SER A 297 -16.84 14.45 -3.74
C SER A 297 -16.53 14.03 -5.20
N GLY A 298 -15.84 12.89 -5.32
CA GLY A 298 -15.34 12.35 -6.59
C GLY A 298 -14.07 12.99 -7.12
N ASP A 299 -13.45 13.97 -6.45
CA ASP A 299 -12.09 14.40 -6.77
C ASP A 299 -11.06 13.38 -6.26
N ALA A 300 -10.06 13.11 -7.09
CA ALA A 300 -8.90 12.30 -6.76
C ALA A 300 -7.59 13.06 -7.02
N LEU A 301 -6.55 12.75 -6.25
CA LEU A 301 -5.20 13.31 -6.36
C LEU A 301 -4.15 12.29 -5.89
N ARG A 302 -3.07 12.11 -6.65
CA ARG A 302 -1.87 11.42 -6.17
C ARG A 302 -1.03 12.36 -5.30
N VAL A 303 -0.63 11.88 -4.14
CA VAL A 303 0.36 12.48 -3.25
C VAL A 303 1.59 11.57 -3.27
N PRO A 304 2.72 11.99 -3.89
CA PRO A 304 3.93 11.17 -3.94
C PRO A 304 4.53 10.90 -2.57
N ALA A 305 5.18 9.74 -2.40
CA ALA A 305 5.85 9.34 -1.18
C ALA A 305 6.85 10.40 -0.68
N GLY A 306 6.86 10.64 0.64
CA GLY A 306 7.66 11.69 1.27
C GLY A 306 7.13 13.12 1.09
N THR A 307 6.09 13.36 0.29
CA THR A 307 5.47 14.70 0.18
C THR A 307 4.81 15.06 1.50
N THR A 308 5.21 16.18 2.12
CA THR A 308 4.52 16.69 3.31
C THR A 308 3.19 17.31 2.90
N TYR A 309 2.10 16.91 3.55
CA TYR A 309 0.78 17.48 3.28
C TYR A 309 -0.04 17.68 4.55
N TYR A 310 -1.06 18.51 4.44
CA TYR A 310 -2.13 18.65 5.43
C TYR A 310 -3.49 18.76 4.73
N VAL A 311 -4.55 18.41 5.46
CA VAL A 311 -5.92 18.40 4.94
C VAL A 311 -6.81 19.21 5.87
N VAL A 312 -7.67 20.04 5.31
CA VAL A 312 -8.71 20.80 6.05
C VAL A 312 -10.08 20.33 5.58
N ASN A 313 -11.01 20.10 6.51
CA ASN A 313 -12.44 20.17 6.22
C ASN A 313 -12.88 21.65 6.39
N PRO A 314 -13.17 22.39 5.31
CA PRO A 314 -13.53 23.80 5.37
C PRO A 314 -15.02 24.01 5.63
N ASP A 315 -15.83 22.94 5.64
CA ASP A 315 -17.27 23.03 5.74
C ASP A 315 -17.73 23.37 7.17
N ASN A 316 -19.00 23.76 7.30
CA ASN A 316 -19.62 24.16 8.55
C ASN A 316 -20.52 23.07 9.14
N ASP A 317 -21.09 22.21 8.29
CA ASP A 317 -22.19 21.31 8.62
C ASP A 317 -21.96 19.88 8.07
N GLU A 318 -21.09 19.70 7.06
CA GLU A 318 -20.78 18.41 6.43
C GLU A 318 -19.47 17.76 6.94
N ASN A 319 -19.53 16.46 7.23
CA ASN A 319 -18.34 15.66 7.54
C ASN A 319 -17.56 15.33 6.25
N LEU A 320 -16.24 15.39 6.32
CA LEU A 320 -15.35 14.97 5.24
C LEU A 320 -15.06 13.47 5.37
N ARG A 321 -15.33 12.69 4.31
CA ARG A 321 -14.92 11.28 4.17
C ARG A 321 -13.95 11.13 3.01
N MET A 322 -12.80 10.52 3.27
CA MET A 322 -11.75 10.28 2.29
C MET A 322 -11.32 8.82 2.34
N ILE A 323 -11.11 8.21 1.16
CA ILE A 323 -10.51 6.89 1.03
C ILE A 323 -9.18 7.03 0.27
N THR A 324 -8.16 6.30 0.71
CA THR A 324 -6.81 6.40 0.13
C THR A 324 -6.28 5.01 -0.17
N LEU A 325 -5.85 4.79 -1.41
CA LEU A 325 -4.99 3.66 -1.76
C LEU A 325 -3.55 4.04 -1.46
N ALA A 326 -2.90 3.28 -0.60
CA ALA A 326 -1.50 3.47 -0.21
C ALA A 326 -0.61 2.37 -0.77
N ILE A 327 0.54 2.77 -1.31
CA ILE A 327 1.55 1.92 -1.94
C ILE A 327 2.88 2.19 -1.22
N PRO A 328 3.22 1.42 -0.17
CA PRO A 328 4.42 1.64 0.62
C PRO A 328 5.71 1.43 -0.17
N VAL A 329 6.72 2.26 0.09
CA VAL A 329 8.00 2.26 -0.64
C VAL A 329 9.04 1.35 0.01
N ASN A 330 9.03 1.23 1.35
CA ASN A 330 10.08 0.54 2.10
C ASN A 330 9.77 -0.94 2.36
N LYS A 331 8.52 -1.29 2.71
CA LYS A 331 8.14 -2.66 3.07
C LYS A 331 6.76 -3.01 2.49
N PRO A 332 6.59 -4.13 1.77
CA PRO A 332 5.30 -4.62 1.27
C PRO A 332 4.16 -4.50 2.31
N GLY A 333 3.22 -3.58 2.06
CA GLY A 333 2.02 -3.39 2.87
C GLY A 333 2.23 -2.79 4.26
N ARG A 334 3.42 -2.28 4.60
CA ARG A 334 3.70 -1.53 5.84
C ARG A 334 4.30 -0.16 5.51
N PHE A 335 3.70 0.88 6.06
CA PHE A 335 4.12 2.28 5.92
C PHE A 335 4.03 2.98 7.28
N GLU A 336 4.77 4.06 7.42
CA GLU A 336 4.83 4.91 8.61
C GLU A 336 4.41 6.35 8.26
N SER A 337 3.68 7.01 9.15
CA SER A 337 3.29 8.42 9.03
C SER A 337 4.15 9.30 9.92
N PHE A 338 5.02 10.11 9.30
CA PHE A 338 5.99 10.98 9.94
C PHE A 338 5.39 12.38 10.17
N PHE A 339 4.91 12.63 11.38
CA PHE A 339 4.30 13.90 11.78
C PHE A 339 5.35 14.96 12.17
N LEU A 340 5.21 16.16 11.60
CA LEU A 340 6.05 17.32 11.94
C LEU A 340 5.62 17.96 13.27
N SER A 341 4.33 17.93 13.58
CA SER A 341 3.75 18.48 14.81
C SER A 341 4.11 17.66 16.03
N SER A 342 4.28 18.29 17.19
CA SER A 342 4.19 17.59 18.49
C SER A 342 2.75 17.65 19.00
N THR A 343 2.19 16.53 19.46
CA THR A 343 0.87 16.44 20.10
C THR A 343 0.96 15.58 21.36
N GLN A 344 -0.14 15.41 22.10
CA GLN A 344 -0.18 14.44 23.21
C GLN A 344 -0.14 13.00 22.68
N ALA A 345 -0.85 12.71 21.58
CA ALA A 345 -0.90 11.39 20.97
C ALA A 345 0.38 10.97 20.21
N GLN A 346 1.20 11.90 19.70
CA GLN A 346 2.43 11.55 18.97
C GLN A 346 3.53 12.62 19.09
N GLN A 347 4.79 12.17 18.98
CA GLN A 347 5.99 13.00 19.04
C GLN A 347 6.42 13.45 17.64
N SER A 348 6.75 14.73 17.49
CA SER A 348 7.37 15.24 16.26
C SER A 348 8.64 14.44 15.94
N TYR A 349 8.81 13.97 14.71
CA TYR A 349 10.00 13.20 14.33
C TYR A 349 11.31 13.98 14.50
N LEU A 350 11.25 15.32 14.57
CA LEU A 350 12.40 16.17 14.87
C LEU A 350 12.99 15.87 16.27
N GLN A 351 12.19 15.34 17.20
CA GLN A 351 12.65 14.91 18.53
C GLN A 351 13.56 13.67 18.49
N GLY A 352 13.65 12.97 17.35
CA GLY A 352 14.62 11.89 17.14
C GLY A 352 16.06 12.36 16.95
N PHE A 353 16.29 13.65 16.67
CA PHE A 353 17.64 14.22 16.54
C PHE A 353 18.21 14.66 17.89
N SER A 354 19.51 14.40 18.11
CA SER A 354 20.19 14.83 19.35
C SER A 354 20.17 16.36 19.52
N LYS A 355 20.17 16.84 20.78
CA LYS A 355 20.17 18.28 21.13
C LYS A 355 21.19 19.08 20.29
N ASN A 356 22.45 18.64 20.26
CA ASN A 356 23.53 19.30 19.51
C ASN A 356 23.27 19.42 18.00
N ILE A 357 22.60 18.43 17.38
CA ILE A 357 22.23 18.49 15.95
C ILE A 357 21.13 19.53 15.74
N LEU A 358 20.12 19.55 16.61
CA LEU A 358 19.03 20.52 16.54
C LEU A 358 19.56 21.95 16.74
N GLU A 359 20.41 22.18 17.74
CA GLU A 359 21.05 23.48 17.98
C GLU A 359 21.88 23.96 16.77
N ALA A 360 22.70 23.07 16.21
CA ALA A 360 23.48 23.39 15.01
C ALA A 360 22.64 23.58 13.75
N SER A 361 21.45 22.97 13.66
CA SER A 361 20.56 23.05 12.49
C SER A 361 19.66 24.29 12.52
N TYR A 362 19.23 24.72 13.71
CA TYR A 362 18.35 25.88 13.91
C TYR A 362 19.10 27.16 14.31
N ASP A 363 20.43 27.09 14.54
CA ASP A 363 21.30 28.19 15.00
C ASP A 363 20.74 28.91 16.26
N THR A 364 20.23 28.10 17.20
CA THR A 364 19.65 28.58 18.46
C THR A 364 19.77 27.51 19.54
N LYS A 365 19.57 27.90 20.80
CA LYS A 365 19.69 26.98 21.94
C LYS A 365 18.52 25.99 22.01
N PHE A 366 18.79 24.79 22.52
CA PHE A 366 17.80 23.73 22.58
C PHE A 366 16.57 24.10 23.42
N GLU A 367 16.68 24.94 24.45
CA GLU A 367 15.53 25.33 25.27
C GLU A 367 14.48 26.11 24.45
N GLU A 368 14.92 26.94 23.50
CA GLU A 368 14.00 27.68 22.61
C GLU A 368 13.38 26.74 21.57
N ILE A 369 14.15 25.79 21.01
CA ILE A 369 13.65 24.76 20.08
C ILE A 369 12.56 23.93 20.77
N ASN A 370 12.84 23.44 21.99
CA ASN A 370 11.94 22.59 22.77
C ASN A 370 10.65 23.34 23.16
N LYS A 371 10.77 24.61 23.53
CA LYS A 371 9.63 25.47 23.85
C LYS A 371 8.76 25.77 22.64
N VAL A 372 9.35 26.08 21.49
CA VAL A 372 8.62 26.56 20.30
C VAL A 372 8.07 25.43 19.44
N LEU A 373 8.85 24.37 19.18
CA LEU A 373 8.46 23.27 18.29
C LEU A 373 7.81 22.10 19.03
N PHE A 374 8.22 21.84 20.27
CA PHE A 374 7.81 20.66 21.03
C PHE A 374 6.87 20.95 22.20
N GLY A 375 6.63 22.23 22.51
CA GLY A 375 5.72 22.67 23.57
C GLY A 375 6.14 22.30 25.00
N ARG A 376 7.38 21.84 25.20
CA ARG A 376 7.90 21.40 26.50
C ARG A 376 8.90 22.42 27.04
N GLU A 377 8.69 22.88 28.27
CA GLU A 377 9.66 23.69 29.02
C GLU A 377 10.31 22.79 30.09
N GLU A 378 11.64 22.78 30.19
CA GLU A 378 12.35 21.93 31.16
C GLU A 378 11.95 22.34 32.59
N GLY A 379 11.46 21.38 33.39
CA GLY A 379 11.05 21.60 34.78
C GLY A 379 9.57 21.89 35.03
N GLN A 380 8.70 21.94 34.01
CA GLN A 380 7.25 22.11 34.18
C GLN A 380 6.43 20.94 33.61
N GLN A 381 5.68 20.25 34.48
CA GLN A 381 4.66 19.27 34.08
C GLN A 381 3.47 19.91 33.32
N GLN A 382 3.34 21.24 33.32
CA GLN A 382 2.27 21.97 32.62
C GLN A 382 2.47 22.12 31.11
N GLY A 383 3.59 21.67 30.53
CA GLY A 383 3.81 21.75 29.08
C GLY A 383 2.78 20.98 28.25
N GLU A 384 2.22 19.89 28.80
CA GLU A 384 1.24 19.03 28.09
C GLU A 384 -0.10 19.73 27.84
N GLU A 385 -0.48 20.74 28.64
CA GLU A 385 -1.72 21.53 28.44
C GLU A 385 -1.68 22.42 27.19
N ARG A 386 -0.50 22.69 26.62
CA ARG A 386 -0.37 23.46 25.36
C ARG A 386 -0.43 22.59 24.11
N LEU A 387 -0.23 21.27 24.24
CA LEU A 387 -0.22 20.36 23.11
C LEU A 387 -1.64 20.00 22.69
N GLN A 388 -1.84 19.86 21.38
CA GLN A 388 -3.09 19.33 20.84
C GLN A 388 -3.23 17.86 21.26
N GLU A 389 -4.45 17.42 21.55
CA GLU A 389 -4.76 16.04 21.96
C GLU A 389 -4.25 15.02 20.93
N SER A 390 -4.60 15.23 19.66
CA SER A 390 -4.32 14.29 18.56
C SER A 390 -4.02 15.02 17.25
N VAL A 391 -3.82 14.25 16.17
CA VAL A 391 -3.41 14.76 14.85
C VAL A 391 -4.52 15.45 14.07
N ILE A 392 -5.77 15.36 14.53
CA ILE A 392 -6.94 16.06 13.96
C ILE A 392 -7.38 17.14 14.95
N VAL A 393 -7.37 18.40 14.52
CA VAL A 393 -7.62 19.57 15.38
C VAL A 393 -8.73 20.45 14.82
N GLU A 394 -9.45 21.15 15.69
CA GLU A 394 -10.41 22.19 15.29
C GLU A 394 -9.69 23.47 14.88
N ILE A 395 -10.19 24.14 13.83
CA ILE A 395 -9.66 25.42 13.36
C ILE A 395 -10.77 26.44 13.15
N SER A 396 -10.47 27.71 13.44
CA SER A 396 -11.45 28.79 13.29
C SER A 396 -11.78 29.08 11.83
N LYS A 397 -12.99 29.60 11.57
CA LYS A 397 -13.41 30.11 10.25
C LYS A 397 -12.47 31.19 9.69
N LYS A 398 -11.70 31.88 10.54
CA LYS A 398 -10.64 32.81 10.10
C LYS A 398 -9.43 32.06 9.54
N GLN A 399 -8.95 30.99 10.19
CA GLN A 399 -7.87 30.15 9.68
C GLN A 399 -8.27 29.49 8.36
N ILE A 400 -9.48 28.91 8.26
CA ILE A 400 -10.01 28.33 7.02
C ILE A 400 -9.97 29.35 5.87
N ARG A 401 -10.43 30.59 6.11
CA ARG A 401 -10.39 31.69 5.11
C ARG A 401 -8.98 32.12 4.71
N GLU A 402 -7.97 31.98 5.57
CA GLU A 402 -6.59 32.26 5.19
C GLU A 402 -5.99 31.12 4.35
N LEU A 403 -6.29 29.87 4.71
CA LEU A 403 -5.82 28.67 4.01
C LEU A 403 -6.45 28.51 2.63
N SER A 404 -7.72 28.89 2.45
CA SER A 404 -8.43 28.76 1.16
C SER A 404 -8.03 29.78 0.09
N LYS A 405 -7.41 30.91 0.45
CA LYS A 405 -7.07 32.02 -0.48
C LYS A 405 -6.25 31.62 -1.71
N ARG A 406 -5.43 30.57 -1.61
CA ARG A 406 -4.56 30.09 -2.69
C ARG A 406 -5.00 28.73 -3.26
N ALA A 407 -6.11 28.18 -2.78
CA ALA A 407 -6.55 26.85 -3.15
C ALA A 407 -7.19 26.82 -4.55
N LYS A 408 -6.70 25.91 -5.39
CA LYS A 408 -7.10 25.74 -6.80
C LYS A 408 -8.12 24.60 -6.89
N SER A 409 -9.27 24.81 -7.53
CA SER A 409 -10.26 23.73 -7.74
C SER A 409 -9.86 22.80 -8.91
N SER A 410 -10.33 21.56 -8.87
CA SER A 410 -10.24 20.63 -10.02
C SER A 410 -11.04 21.16 -11.23
N SER A 411 -10.74 20.68 -12.44
CA SER A 411 -11.54 21.00 -13.64
C SER A 411 -11.43 19.92 -14.71
N ARG A 412 -12.30 19.94 -15.73
CA ARG A 412 -12.18 19.04 -16.90
C ARG A 412 -10.81 19.10 -17.60
N LYS A 413 -10.07 20.21 -17.45
CA LYS A 413 -8.73 20.40 -18.04
C LYS A 413 -7.60 19.78 -17.20
N THR A 414 -7.82 19.45 -15.93
CA THR A 414 -6.79 18.87 -15.05
C THR A 414 -6.72 17.33 -15.12
N ILE A 415 -7.65 16.67 -15.81
CA ILE A 415 -7.63 15.20 -15.99
C ILE A 415 -6.35 14.71 -16.66
N SER A 416 -5.73 15.51 -17.53
CA SER A 416 -4.45 15.19 -18.18
C SER A 416 -3.22 15.81 -17.48
N SER A 417 -3.36 16.29 -16.23
CA SER A 417 -2.24 16.85 -15.46
C SER A 417 -1.51 15.77 -14.66
N GLU A 418 -0.20 15.90 -14.56
CA GLU A 418 0.68 15.01 -13.78
C GLU A 418 0.60 15.29 -12.26
N ASP A 419 0.06 16.46 -11.89
CA ASP A 419 0.24 17.13 -10.60
C ASP A 419 -1.06 17.70 -9.97
N LYS A 420 -2.19 17.66 -10.67
CA LYS A 420 -3.44 18.35 -10.27
C LYS A 420 -4.60 17.38 -10.04
N PRO A 421 -5.53 17.71 -9.15
CA PRO A 421 -6.68 16.87 -8.88
C PRO A 421 -7.60 16.76 -10.08
N PHE A 422 -8.32 15.65 -10.19
CA PHE A 422 -9.26 15.38 -11.26
C PHE A 422 -10.54 14.74 -10.71
N ASN A 423 -11.70 15.18 -11.21
CA ASN A 423 -12.98 14.63 -10.76
C ASN A 423 -13.40 13.41 -11.61
N LEU A 424 -13.83 12.34 -10.96
CA LEU A 424 -14.27 11.09 -11.57
C LEU A 424 -15.56 11.28 -12.39
N ARG A 425 -16.47 12.14 -11.93
CA ARG A 425 -17.72 12.52 -12.63
C ARG A 425 -17.52 13.69 -13.61
N SER A 426 -16.28 14.11 -13.90
CA SER A 426 -16.01 15.20 -14.86
C SER A 426 -16.27 14.84 -16.32
N ARG A 427 -16.26 13.55 -16.66
CA ARG A 427 -16.56 12.99 -17.98
C ARG A 427 -17.87 12.22 -17.96
N ASP A 428 -18.43 11.98 -19.13
CA ASP A 428 -19.63 11.15 -19.28
C ASP A 428 -19.37 9.71 -18.80
N PRO A 429 -20.37 9.04 -18.21
CA PRO A 429 -20.23 7.66 -17.76
C PRO A 429 -20.00 6.71 -18.94
N ILE A 430 -19.14 5.71 -18.77
CA ILE A 430 -18.86 4.71 -19.82
C ILE A 430 -20.04 3.73 -19.99
N TYR A 431 -20.81 3.48 -18.92
CA TYR A 431 -22.05 2.73 -18.94
C TYR A 431 -23.14 3.55 -18.25
N SER A 432 -24.30 3.70 -18.87
CA SER A 432 -25.41 4.47 -18.31
C SER A 432 -26.75 4.03 -18.89
N ASN A 433 -27.74 3.83 -18.02
CA ASN A 433 -29.14 3.70 -18.40
C ASN A 433 -30.05 4.26 -17.28
N LYS A 434 -31.31 3.86 -17.22
CA LYS A 434 -32.30 4.32 -16.23
C LYS A 434 -32.11 3.75 -14.81
N LEU A 435 -31.28 2.72 -14.63
CA LEU A 435 -31.08 1.95 -13.40
C LEU A 435 -29.69 2.15 -12.78
N GLY A 436 -28.71 2.67 -13.54
CA GLY A 436 -27.38 2.92 -13.02
C GLY A 436 -26.45 3.62 -14.00
N LYS A 437 -25.32 4.09 -13.47
CA LYS A 437 -24.25 4.82 -14.17
C LYS A 437 -22.90 4.37 -13.64
N LEU A 438 -21.92 4.24 -14.53
CA LEU A 438 -20.54 3.95 -14.19
C LEU A 438 -19.60 4.97 -14.83
N PHE A 439 -18.89 5.71 -13.99
CA PHE A 439 -17.85 6.66 -14.36
C PHE A 439 -16.49 6.00 -14.15
N GLU A 440 -15.55 6.16 -15.10
CA GLU A 440 -14.24 5.52 -15.00
C GLU A 440 -13.12 6.32 -15.68
N ILE A 441 -12.03 6.53 -14.94
CA ILE A 441 -10.80 7.15 -15.42
C ILE A 441 -9.67 6.11 -15.29
N THR A 442 -8.99 5.86 -16.40
CA THR A 442 -8.02 4.77 -16.59
C THR A 442 -6.60 5.31 -16.78
N PRO A 443 -5.53 4.47 -16.67
CA PRO A 443 -4.14 4.85 -16.95
C PRO A 443 -3.89 5.58 -18.27
N GLU A 444 -4.65 5.26 -19.31
CA GLU A 444 -4.52 5.89 -20.63
C GLU A 444 -5.02 7.34 -20.60
N LYS A 445 -5.95 7.65 -19.67
CA LYS A 445 -6.71 8.90 -19.58
C LYS A 445 -6.14 9.94 -18.62
N ASN A 446 -5.29 9.55 -17.67
CA ASN A 446 -4.68 10.42 -16.65
C ASN A 446 -3.24 9.97 -16.30
N PRO A 447 -2.24 10.87 -16.25
CA PRO A 447 -0.84 10.47 -15.97
C PRO A 447 -0.59 9.92 -14.55
N GLN A 448 -1.20 10.50 -13.52
CA GLN A 448 -1.02 10.04 -12.13
C GLN A 448 -1.49 8.59 -11.95
N LEU A 449 -2.59 8.23 -12.60
CA LEU A 449 -3.12 6.87 -12.67
C LEU A 449 -2.25 5.92 -13.51
N ARG A 450 -1.52 6.45 -14.49
CA ARG A 450 -0.59 5.68 -15.33
C ARG A 450 0.65 5.24 -14.56
N ASP A 451 1.24 6.15 -13.80
CA ASP A 451 2.42 5.87 -12.99
C ASP A 451 2.17 4.78 -11.94
N LEU A 452 0.94 4.73 -11.42
CA LEU A 452 0.51 3.74 -10.42
C LEU A 452 -0.05 2.44 -11.03
N ASP A 453 -0.28 2.40 -12.36
CA ASP A 453 -1.03 1.34 -13.06
C ASP A 453 -2.39 1.03 -12.41
N VAL A 454 -3.16 2.08 -12.12
CA VAL A 454 -4.46 2.02 -11.43
C VAL A 454 -5.55 2.73 -12.24
N PHE A 455 -6.76 2.16 -12.30
CA PHE A 455 -7.98 2.90 -12.69
C PHE A 455 -8.81 3.26 -11.47
N LEU A 456 -9.63 4.29 -11.61
CA LEU A 456 -10.63 4.68 -10.61
C LEU A 456 -12.03 4.69 -11.23
N SER A 457 -13.00 4.10 -10.54
CA SER A 457 -14.40 4.09 -10.97
C SER A 457 -15.38 4.44 -9.85
N VAL A 458 -16.43 5.19 -10.19
CA VAL A 458 -17.60 5.44 -9.33
C VAL A 458 -18.82 4.81 -10.00
N VAL A 459 -19.61 4.09 -9.23
CA VAL A 459 -20.85 3.46 -9.71
C VAL A 459 -22.02 3.98 -8.89
N ASP A 460 -23.04 4.48 -9.58
CA ASP A 460 -24.34 4.85 -9.02
C ASP A 460 -25.36 3.80 -9.49
N MET A 461 -26.11 3.17 -8.60
CA MET A 461 -27.15 2.19 -8.90
C MET A 461 -28.42 2.49 -8.10
N ASN A 462 -29.57 2.40 -8.74
CA ASN A 462 -30.85 2.55 -8.04
C ASN A 462 -31.18 1.27 -7.25
N GLU A 463 -32.04 1.38 -6.23
CA GLU A 463 -32.65 0.24 -5.55
C GLU A 463 -33.24 -0.78 -6.55
N GLY A 464 -32.91 -2.06 -6.37
CA GLY A 464 -33.37 -3.15 -7.24
C GLY A 464 -32.65 -3.23 -8.59
N ALA A 465 -31.59 -2.47 -8.81
CA ALA A 465 -30.73 -2.61 -9.98
C ALA A 465 -29.69 -3.73 -9.81
N LEU A 466 -29.53 -4.53 -10.86
CA LEU A 466 -28.50 -5.56 -10.99
C LEU A 466 -27.43 -5.10 -11.99
N PHE A 467 -26.20 -4.90 -11.54
CA PHE A 467 -25.04 -4.72 -12.42
C PHE A 467 -24.63 -6.11 -12.93
N LEU A 468 -24.86 -6.33 -14.23
CA LEU A 468 -24.87 -7.65 -14.87
C LEU A 468 -23.57 -8.44 -14.64
N PRO A 469 -23.64 -9.79 -14.66
CA PRO A 469 -22.47 -10.65 -14.57
C PRO A 469 -21.39 -10.26 -15.58
N HIS A 470 -20.19 -9.94 -15.08
CA HIS A 470 -19.05 -9.50 -15.87
C HIS A 470 -17.73 -9.88 -15.20
N PHE A 471 -16.61 -9.76 -15.91
CA PHE A 471 -15.26 -9.90 -15.33
C PHE A 471 -14.31 -8.84 -15.90
N ASN A 472 -13.26 -8.51 -15.16
CA ASN A 472 -12.16 -7.65 -15.61
C ASN A 472 -11.02 -8.54 -16.16
N SER A 473 -10.44 -8.20 -17.32
CA SER A 473 -9.49 -9.07 -18.01
C SER A 473 -8.14 -9.21 -17.31
N LYS A 474 -7.64 -8.15 -16.65
CA LYS A 474 -6.36 -8.16 -15.92
C LYS A 474 -6.35 -7.36 -14.61
N ALA A 475 -7.31 -6.45 -14.41
CA ALA A 475 -7.35 -5.65 -13.19
C ALA A 475 -7.93 -6.42 -12.01
N ILE A 476 -7.28 -6.30 -10.85
CA ILE A 476 -7.84 -6.68 -9.55
C ILE A 476 -8.58 -5.46 -9.01
N VAL A 477 -9.87 -5.59 -8.69
CA VAL A 477 -10.69 -4.45 -8.27
C VAL A 477 -10.93 -4.50 -6.77
N VAL A 478 -10.52 -3.45 -6.06
CA VAL A 478 -10.84 -3.20 -4.66
C VAL A 478 -12.02 -2.22 -4.62
N LEU A 479 -13.22 -2.77 -4.39
CA LEU A 479 -14.48 -2.04 -4.27
C LEU A 479 -14.64 -1.54 -2.82
N VAL A 480 -15.18 -0.35 -2.65
CA VAL A 480 -15.49 0.30 -1.36
C VAL A 480 -16.92 0.83 -1.42
N ILE A 481 -17.81 0.37 -0.55
CA ILE A 481 -19.17 0.92 -0.46
C ILE A 481 -19.11 2.30 0.19
N ASN A 482 -19.59 3.32 -0.51
CA ASN A 482 -19.65 4.67 0.03
C ASN A 482 -20.97 4.88 0.79
N GLU A 483 -22.09 4.60 0.12
CA GLU A 483 -23.47 4.83 0.58
C GLU A 483 -24.37 3.68 0.09
N GLY A 484 -25.32 3.24 0.92
CA GLY A 484 -26.29 2.20 0.59
C GLY A 484 -25.81 0.76 0.80
N GLU A 485 -26.57 -0.20 0.26
CA GLU A 485 -26.42 -1.65 0.51
C GLU A 485 -26.48 -2.47 -0.79
N ALA A 486 -25.73 -3.58 -0.82
CA ALA A 486 -25.68 -4.48 -1.97
C ALA A 486 -25.45 -5.95 -1.62
N ASN A 487 -26.04 -6.84 -2.40
CA ASN A 487 -25.66 -8.25 -2.44
C ASN A 487 -24.69 -8.51 -3.59
N ILE A 488 -23.54 -9.12 -3.30
CA ILE A 488 -22.52 -9.46 -4.30
C ILE A 488 -22.35 -10.98 -4.43
N GLU A 489 -22.26 -11.47 -5.66
CA GLU A 489 -21.81 -12.84 -5.93
C GLU A 489 -20.57 -12.83 -6.82
N LEU A 490 -19.53 -13.54 -6.38
CA LEU A 490 -18.26 -13.72 -7.07
C LEU A 490 -18.07 -15.21 -7.37
N VAL A 491 -17.64 -15.52 -8.59
CA VAL A 491 -17.38 -16.89 -9.06
C VAL A 491 -15.88 -17.07 -9.25
N GLY A 492 -15.33 -18.11 -8.62
CA GLY A 492 -13.94 -18.53 -8.81
C GLY A 492 -13.84 -20.02 -9.09
N ILE A 493 -12.63 -20.48 -9.39
CA ILE A 493 -12.32 -21.90 -9.54
C ILE A 493 -11.54 -22.36 -8.31
N LYS A 494 -11.87 -23.54 -7.80
CA LYS A 494 -11.13 -24.15 -6.69
C LYS A 494 -10.01 -25.01 -7.23
N GLU A 495 -8.79 -24.49 -7.22
CA GLU A 495 -7.59 -25.33 -7.34
C GLU A 495 -7.55 -26.29 -6.15
N GLN A 496 -7.63 -27.59 -6.41
CA GLN A 496 -7.37 -28.59 -5.39
C GLN A 496 -5.86 -28.68 -5.18
N GLN A 497 -5.35 -28.01 -4.13
CA GLN A 497 -3.95 -28.12 -3.76
C GLN A 497 -3.56 -29.59 -3.53
N GLN A 498 -2.65 -30.04 -4.39
CA GLN A 498 -1.92 -31.31 -4.41
C GLN A 498 -2.22 -32.30 -3.27
N ARG A 499 -3.10 -33.27 -3.54
CA ARG A 499 -2.91 -34.62 -3.00
C ARG A 499 -2.02 -35.40 -3.97
N GLN A 500 -1.05 -36.14 -3.45
CA GLN A 500 0.02 -36.81 -4.20
C GLN A 500 -0.44 -38.06 -4.98
N GLN A 501 -1.59 -38.01 -5.67
CA GLN A 501 -2.13 -39.13 -6.45
C GLN A 501 -2.56 -38.66 -7.83
N GLN A 502 -2.22 -39.45 -8.85
CA GLN A 502 -2.25 -39.11 -10.28
C GLN A 502 -3.65 -39.20 -10.90
N GLU A 503 -4.62 -38.49 -10.33
CA GLU A 503 -5.96 -38.34 -10.93
C GLU A 503 -6.24 -36.86 -11.25
N GLU A 504 -6.46 -36.57 -12.53
CA GLU A 504 -6.95 -35.27 -12.99
C GLU A 504 -8.40 -35.06 -12.52
N GLN A 505 -8.55 -34.54 -11.30
CA GLN A 505 -9.84 -34.16 -10.73
C GLN A 505 -10.41 -32.95 -11.50
N PRO A 506 -11.73 -32.90 -11.78
CA PRO A 506 -12.34 -31.79 -12.50
C PRO A 506 -12.25 -30.49 -11.69
N LEU A 507 -12.03 -29.37 -12.38
CA LEU A 507 -12.03 -28.04 -11.79
C LEU A 507 -13.44 -27.68 -11.27
N GLU A 508 -13.59 -27.58 -9.95
CA GLU A 508 -14.86 -27.21 -9.31
C GLU A 508 -15.06 -25.69 -9.30
N VAL A 509 -16.24 -25.24 -9.75
CA VAL A 509 -16.67 -23.85 -9.61
C VAL A 509 -17.04 -23.58 -8.15
N ARG A 510 -16.45 -22.54 -7.56
CA ARG A 510 -16.74 -22.08 -6.20
C ARG A 510 -17.39 -20.70 -6.23
N LYS A 511 -18.53 -20.59 -5.54
CA LYS A 511 -19.28 -19.36 -5.36
C LYS A 511 -18.92 -18.71 -4.02
N TYR A 512 -18.71 -17.41 -4.04
CA TYR A 512 -18.48 -16.56 -2.89
C TYR A 512 -19.59 -15.51 -2.85
N ARG A 513 -20.21 -15.29 -1.70
CA ARG A 513 -21.29 -14.30 -1.51
C ARG A 513 -20.96 -13.40 -0.34
N ALA A 514 -21.43 -12.16 -0.39
CA ALA A 514 -21.47 -11.26 0.75
C ALA A 514 -22.67 -10.32 0.60
N GLU A 515 -23.17 -9.89 1.74
CA GLU A 515 -24.04 -8.71 1.88
C GLU A 515 -23.08 -7.57 2.27
N LEU A 516 -23.17 -6.44 1.57
CA LEU A 516 -22.26 -5.31 1.69
C LEU A 516 -23.04 -4.08 2.17
N SER A 517 -22.51 -3.42 3.20
CA SER A 517 -23.03 -2.15 3.72
C SER A 517 -21.96 -1.06 3.63
N GLU A 518 -22.30 0.18 4.00
CA GLU A 518 -21.36 1.31 3.99
C GLU A 518 -20.02 0.98 4.67
N GLN A 519 -18.92 1.46 4.07
CA GLN A 519 -17.52 1.22 4.49
C GLN A 519 -17.00 -0.21 4.28
N ASP A 520 -17.84 -1.17 3.89
CA ASP A 520 -17.34 -2.50 3.51
C ASP A 520 -16.49 -2.43 2.24
N ILE A 521 -15.47 -3.28 2.20
CA ILE A 521 -14.55 -3.45 1.09
C ILE A 521 -14.71 -4.85 0.50
N PHE A 522 -14.78 -4.95 -0.83
CA PHE A 522 -14.83 -6.24 -1.52
C PHE A 522 -13.77 -6.32 -2.61
N VAL A 523 -12.99 -7.41 -2.61
CA VAL A 523 -11.93 -7.64 -3.59
C VAL A 523 -12.40 -8.58 -4.69
N ILE A 524 -12.31 -8.14 -5.94
CA ILE A 524 -12.68 -8.89 -7.14
C ILE A 524 -11.38 -9.21 -7.89
N PRO A 525 -10.87 -10.44 -7.86
CA PRO A 525 -9.68 -10.83 -8.60
C PRO A 525 -9.86 -10.71 -10.12
N ALA A 526 -8.76 -10.50 -10.83
CA ALA A 526 -8.76 -10.49 -12.29
C ALA A 526 -9.28 -11.82 -12.86
N GLY A 527 -10.10 -11.75 -13.90
CA GLY A 527 -10.72 -12.91 -14.56
C GLY A 527 -11.91 -13.54 -13.84
N TYR A 528 -12.22 -13.16 -12.60
CA TYR A 528 -13.32 -13.75 -11.83
C TYR A 528 -14.66 -13.08 -12.21
N PRO A 529 -15.68 -13.84 -12.64
CA PRO A 529 -17.01 -13.29 -12.86
C PRO A 529 -17.65 -12.80 -11.56
N VAL A 530 -18.23 -11.59 -11.61
CA VAL A 530 -18.89 -10.92 -10.50
C VAL A 530 -20.22 -10.33 -10.94
N VAL A 531 -21.18 -10.26 -10.02
CA VAL A 531 -22.48 -9.58 -10.18
C VAL A 531 -22.79 -8.83 -8.89
N VAL A 532 -23.33 -7.61 -9.01
CA VAL A 532 -23.70 -6.75 -7.87
C VAL A 532 -25.19 -6.42 -7.98
N ASN A 533 -25.94 -6.64 -6.90
CA ASN A 533 -27.37 -6.38 -6.80
C ASN A 533 -27.63 -5.33 -5.71
N ALA A 534 -28.09 -4.14 -6.08
CA ALA A 534 -28.37 -3.05 -5.14
C ALA A 534 -29.67 -3.32 -4.37
N THR A 535 -29.59 -3.42 -3.03
CA THR A 535 -30.74 -3.62 -2.14
C THR A 535 -31.34 -2.31 -1.63
N SER A 536 -30.62 -1.21 -1.79
CA SER A 536 -31.09 0.18 -1.66
C SER A 536 -30.45 1.03 -2.77
N ASP A 537 -30.72 2.33 -2.83
CA ASP A 537 -29.95 3.23 -3.70
C ASP A 537 -28.46 3.19 -3.26
N LEU A 538 -27.59 2.81 -4.19
CA LEU A 538 -26.22 2.37 -3.91
C LEU A 538 -25.20 3.27 -4.63
N ASN A 539 -24.22 3.76 -3.89
CA ASN A 539 -23.01 4.36 -4.44
C ASN A 539 -21.77 3.59 -3.94
N PHE A 540 -20.94 3.13 -4.87
CA PHE A 540 -19.65 2.53 -4.53
C PHE A 540 -18.51 3.09 -5.38
N PHE A 541 -17.33 3.10 -4.77
CA PHE A 541 -16.08 3.44 -5.41
C PHE A 541 -15.26 2.17 -5.67
N ALA A 542 -14.31 2.22 -6.61
CA ALA A 542 -13.38 1.14 -6.81
C ALA A 542 -12.00 1.61 -7.33
N PHE A 543 -10.96 1.05 -6.73
CA PHE A 543 -9.58 1.08 -7.24
C PHE A 543 -9.35 -0.19 -8.08
N GLY A 544 -9.09 -0.05 -9.37
CA GLY A 544 -8.65 -1.16 -10.22
C GLY A 544 -7.12 -1.18 -10.29
N ILE A 545 -6.48 -2.18 -9.70
CA ILE A 545 -5.02 -2.37 -9.68
C ILE A 545 -4.59 -3.23 -10.88
N ASN A 546 -3.44 -2.95 -11.49
CA ASN A 546 -2.99 -3.56 -12.76
C ASN A 546 -4.01 -3.25 -13.88
N ALA A 547 -4.18 -1.96 -14.16
CA ALA A 547 -5.29 -1.42 -14.94
C ALA A 547 -4.99 -1.17 -16.42
N GLU A 548 -3.74 -0.98 -16.82
CA GLU A 548 -3.35 -0.61 -18.19
C GLU A 548 -3.89 -1.62 -19.21
N ASN A 549 -4.69 -1.17 -20.18
CA ASN A 549 -5.38 -2.01 -21.16
C ASN A 549 -6.43 -3.01 -20.60
N ASN A 550 -6.87 -2.88 -19.33
CA ASN A 550 -7.93 -3.72 -18.77
C ASN A 550 -9.25 -3.60 -19.57
N GLN A 551 -9.95 -4.72 -19.76
CA GLN A 551 -11.24 -4.80 -20.44
C GLN A 551 -12.30 -5.36 -19.49
N ARG A 552 -13.47 -4.73 -19.43
CA ARG A 552 -14.65 -5.26 -18.72
C ARG A 552 -15.52 -6.05 -19.69
N ASN A 553 -15.63 -7.35 -19.45
CA ASN A 553 -16.28 -8.31 -20.33
C ASN A 553 -17.60 -8.74 -19.70
N PHE A 554 -18.74 -8.39 -20.30
CA PHE A 554 -20.04 -8.81 -19.80
C PHE A 554 -20.39 -10.22 -20.28
N LEU A 555 -21.16 -10.96 -19.48
CA LEU A 555 -21.63 -12.32 -19.78
C LEU A 555 -23.13 -12.36 -20.13
N ALA A 556 -23.81 -11.21 -20.05
CA ALA A 556 -25.22 -11.03 -20.28
C ALA A 556 -25.51 -9.61 -20.80
N GLY A 557 -26.74 -9.37 -21.27
CA GLY A 557 -27.16 -8.08 -21.83
C GLY A 557 -26.94 -7.97 -23.33
N SER A 558 -27.46 -6.88 -23.90
CA SER A 558 -27.50 -6.64 -25.36
C SER A 558 -26.23 -6.00 -25.96
N LYS A 559 -25.32 -5.45 -25.13
CA LYS A 559 -24.02 -4.89 -25.52
C LYS A 559 -22.89 -5.51 -24.70
N ASP A 560 -21.70 -5.54 -25.30
CA ASP A 560 -20.43 -5.97 -24.69
C ASP A 560 -20.44 -7.37 -24.04
N ASN A 561 -21.46 -8.17 -24.39
CA ASN A 561 -21.66 -9.55 -23.95
C ASN A 561 -20.79 -10.49 -24.78
N VAL A 562 -19.73 -11.05 -24.19
CA VAL A 562 -18.77 -11.89 -24.91
C VAL A 562 -19.36 -13.18 -25.46
N ILE A 563 -20.42 -13.72 -24.83
CA ILE A 563 -21.10 -14.95 -25.31
C ILE A 563 -21.78 -14.68 -26.66
N SER A 564 -22.30 -13.47 -26.86
CA SER A 564 -22.91 -13.05 -28.13
C SER A 564 -21.92 -12.95 -29.31
N GLN A 565 -20.62 -12.89 -29.01
CA GLN A 565 -19.55 -12.78 -30.01
C GLN A 565 -18.97 -14.15 -30.41
N ILE A 566 -19.35 -15.22 -29.71
CA ILE A 566 -18.91 -16.59 -30.04
C ILE A 566 -19.64 -17.04 -31.31
N PRO A 567 -18.93 -17.52 -32.36
CA PRO A 567 -19.57 -18.02 -33.58
C PRO A 567 -20.52 -19.19 -33.28
N SER A 568 -21.65 -19.26 -34.00
CA SER A 568 -22.69 -20.28 -33.81
C SER A 568 -22.16 -21.71 -33.78
N GLN A 569 -21.19 -22.04 -34.62
CA GLN A 569 -20.56 -23.37 -34.69
C GLN A 569 -19.77 -23.72 -33.42
N VAL A 570 -19.26 -22.72 -32.70
CA VAL A 570 -18.58 -22.89 -31.41
C VAL A 570 -19.61 -22.90 -30.27
N GLN A 571 -20.67 -22.10 -30.35
CA GLN A 571 -21.78 -22.12 -29.38
C GLN A 571 -22.45 -23.50 -29.29
N GLU A 572 -22.71 -24.16 -30.43
CA GLU A 572 -23.29 -25.52 -30.50
C GLU A 572 -22.37 -26.63 -29.95
N LEU A 573 -21.07 -26.36 -29.79
CA LEU A 573 -20.11 -27.27 -29.17
C LEU A 573 -19.87 -26.94 -27.69
N ALA A 574 -20.02 -25.68 -27.30
CA ALA A 574 -19.77 -25.19 -25.95
C ALA A 574 -20.99 -25.30 -25.01
N PHE A 575 -22.20 -25.32 -25.57
CA PHE A 575 -23.46 -25.32 -24.81
C PHE A 575 -24.39 -26.45 -25.29
N LEU A 576 -25.37 -26.82 -24.46
CA LEU A 576 -26.30 -27.92 -24.75
C LEU A 576 -27.47 -27.55 -25.69
N GLY A 577 -27.68 -26.26 -25.98
CA GLY A 577 -28.74 -25.77 -26.88
C GLY A 577 -28.25 -25.57 -28.31
N SER A 578 -29.17 -25.42 -29.28
CA SER A 578 -28.77 -25.02 -30.63
C SER A 578 -28.31 -23.56 -30.65
N ALA A 579 -27.54 -23.14 -31.66
CA ALA A 579 -27.13 -21.74 -31.79
C ALA A 579 -28.33 -20.78 -31.78
N LYS A 580 -29.46 -21.20 -32.35
CA LYS A 580 -30.71 -20.42 -32.38
C LYS A 580 -31.33 -20.28 -30.99
N ASP A 581 -31.31 -21.33 -30.17
CA ASP A 581 -31.82 -21.26 -28.79
C ASP A 581 -30.95 -20.34 -27.94
N ILE A 582 -29.63 -20.41 -28.12
CA ILE A 582 -28.64 -19.57 -27.43
C ILE A 582 -28.78 -18.10 -27.87
N GLU A 583 -28.92 -17.83 -29.17
CA GLU A 583 -29.15 -16.49 -29.71
C GLU A 583 -30.45 -15.88 -29.18
N ASN A 584 -31.55 -16.66 -29.14
CA ASN A 584 -32.83 -16.23 -28.57
C ASN A 584 -32.72 -15.95 -27.06
N LEU A 585 -32.02 -16.81 -26.32
CA LEU A 585 -31.82 -16.65 -24.87
C LEU A 585 -31.00 -15.39 -24.56
N ILE A 586 -29.90 -15.16 -25.28
CA ILE A 586 -29.08 -13.95 -25.12
C ILE A 586 -29.90 -12.68 -25.43
N LYS A 587 -30.69 -12.71 -26.51
CA LYS A 587 -31.56 -11.58 -26.91
C LYS A 587 -32.78 -11.35 -26.01
N SER A 588 -33.07 -12.26 -25.06
CA SER A 588 -34.18 -12.07 -24.11
C SER A 588 -33.94 -10.88 -23.17
N GLN A 589 -32.68 -10.56 -22.87
CA GLN A 589 -32.31 -9.35 -22.14
C GLN A 589 -32.04 -8.21 -23.13
N SER A 590 -32.98 -7.27 -23.23
CA SER A 590 -32.89 -6.11 -24.13
C SER A 590 -32.01 -4.99 -23.57
N GLU A 591 -31.90 -4.87 -22.24
CA GLU A 591 -31.08 -3.86 -21.57
C GLU A 591 -29.60 -4.25 -21.55
N SER A 592 -28.73 -3.31 -21.16
CA SER A 592 -27.27 -3.49 -21.06
C SER A 592 -26.72 -2.91 -19.76
N TYR A 593 -25.65 -3.52 -19.26
CA TYR A 593 -24.90 -3.14 -18.06
C TYR A 593 -25.69 -3.24 -16.74
N PHE A 594 -26.73 -2.43 -16.56
CA PHE A 594 -27.61 -2.45 -15.39
C PHE A 594 -29.01 -2.91 -15.79
N VAL A 595 -29.58 -3.88 -15.08
CA VAL A 595 -30.91 -4.44 -15.37
C VAL A 595 -31.77 -4.50 -14.12
N ASP A 596 -33.06 -4.74 -14.31
CA ASP A 596 -34.00 -4.94 -13.20
C ASP A 596 -33.71 -6.31 -12.53
N ALA A 597 -33.46 -6.32 -11.22
CA ALA A 597 -33.19 -7.54 -10.47
C ALA A 597 -34.44 -8.40 -10.24
N GLN A 598 -35.65 -7.85 -10.42
CA GLN A 598 -36.93 -8.51 -10.14
C GLN A 598 -37.91 -8.43 -11.34
N PRO A 599 -37.55 -8.92 -12.53
CA PRO A 599 -38.35 -8.75 -13.74
C PRO A 599 -39.76 -9.38 -13.63
N GLN A 600 -39.93 -10.45 -12.84
CA GLN A 600 -41.18 -11.21 -12.76
C GLN A 600 -42.25 -10.58 -11.84
N GLN A 601 -41.88 -9.81 -10.80
CA GLN A 601 -42.88 -9.19 -9.92
C GLN A 601 -43.75 -8.13 -10.65
N LYS A 602 -43.24 -7.56 -11.75
CA LYS A 602 -43.98 -6.61 -12.59
C LYS A 602 -45.05 -7.26 -13.47
N GLU A 603 -44.97 -8.56 -13.77
CA GLU A 603 -46.01 -9.25 -14.54
C GLU A 603 -47.22 -9.66 -13.69
N GLU A 604 -47.01 -10.04 -12.42
CA GLU A 604 -48.11 -10.35 -11.51
C GLU A 604 -48.89 -9.09 -11.08
N GLY A 605 -48.20 -7.96 -10.87
CA GLY A 605 -48.84 -6.68 -10.55
C GLY A 605 -49.79 -6.15 -11.64
N ASN A 606 -49.61 -6.56 -12.90
CA ASN A 606 -50.44 -6.13 -14.03
C ASN A 606 -51.67 -7.02 -14.26
N LYS A 607 -51.84 -8.12 -13.52
CA LYS A 607 -53.02 -9.01 -13.59
C LYS A 607 -53.93 -8.88 -12.37
N GLY A 608 -54.30 -7.63 -12.07
CA GLY A 608 -55.58 -7.32 -11.46
C GLY A 608 -55.53 -6.83 -10.01
N ARG A 609 -55.57 -5.50 -9.85
CA ARG A 609 -56.27 -4.85 -8.73
C ARG A 609 -56.77 -3.47 -9.14
N LYS A 610 -58.09 -3.25 -9.03
CA LYS A 610 -58.69 -1.92 -9.14
C LYS A 610 -58.68 -1.25 -7.76
N GLY A 611 -57.84 -0.21 -7.63
CA GLY A 611 -57.90 0.81 -6.57
C GLY A 611 -57.20 0.50 -5.24
N PRO A 612 -57.05 1.50 -4.34
CA PRO A 612 -57.38 2.93 -4.50
C PRO A 612 -56.12 3.83 -4.64
N LEU A 613 -56.34 5.12 -4.91
CA LEU A 613 -55.27 6.13 -5.04
C LEU A 613 -54.76 6.62 -3.67
N SER A 614 -53.57 6.15 -3.29
CA SER A 614 -52.63 6.84 -2.39
C SER A 614 -51.22 6.39 -2.81
N SER A 615 -50.23 7.24 -3.09
CA SER A 615 -49.96 8.51 -2.41
C SER A 615 -49.33 9.55 -3.35
N ILE A 616 -50.10 10.57 -3.76
CA ILE A 616 -49.52 11.87 -4.13
C ILE A 616 -49.57 12.72 -2.86
N LEU A 617 -48.46 12.76 -2.11
CA LEU A 617 -48.10 13.79 -1.12
C LEU A 617 -46.82 13.36 -0.36
N ARG A 618 -45.66 13.62 -0.97
CA ARG A 618 -44.38 13.77 -0.24
C ARG A 618 -43.39 14.74 -0.89
N ALA A 619 -43.85 15.53 -1.88
CA ALA A 619 -43.31 16.85 -2.10
C ALA A 619 -43.92 17.78 -1.04
N PHE A 620 -43.11 18.62 -0.39
CA PHE A 620 -43.41 19.34 0.85
C PHE A 620 -43.49 18.46 2.10
N TYR A 621 -42.34 17.98 2.57
CA TYR A 621 -41.69 18.55 3.76
C TYR A 621 -40.17 18.37 3.67
#